data_AF-A0A8B6CUZ3-F1
#
_entry.id   AF-A0A8B6CUZ3-F1
#
_cell.length_a   1.000
_cell.length_b   1.000
_cell.length_c   1.000
_cell.angle_alpha   90.00
_cell.angle_beta   90.00
_cell.angle_gamma   90.00
#
_symmetry.space_group_name_H-M   'P 1'
#
loop_
_entity.id
_entity.type
_entity.pdbx_description
1 polymer ?
#
loop_
_entity_poly.entity_id
_entity_poly.type
_entity_poly.pdbx_seq_one_letter_code
_entity_poly.pdbx_strand_id
1 'polypeptide(L)'
;MFQDERARGEHNLTNISKTHERMQQEQRVTPYYKTKLKGLYKTAMQDAEVEAELLRKALDKISEIKSIREQRRIADSDRPKPIMRRGVLMSMLQQNASTLPLWVSKPGEK
;
A
#
# COMPACT_ATOMS: atom_id res chain seq x y z
N MET A 1 -2.53 -11.12 0.33
CA MET A 1 -3.10 -11.00 1.70
C MET A 1 -4.36 -10.16 1.74
N PHE A 2 -4.31 -8.83 1.61
CA PHE A 2 -5.53 -8.01 1.70
C PHE A 2 -6.56 -8.31 0.59
N GLN A 3 -6.11 -8.40 -0.66
CA GLN A 3 -7.01 -8.74 -1.77
C GLN A 3 -7.58 -10.15 -1.67
N ASP A 4 -6.82 -11.09 -1.08
CA ASP A 4 -7.28 -12.46 -0.88
C ASP A 4 -8.38 -12.53 0.20
N GLU A 5 -8.22 -11.78 1.29
CA GLU A 5 -9.25 -11.66 2.34
C GLU A 5 -10.51 -10.97 1.80
N ARG A 6 -10.35 -9.89 1.03
CA ARG A 6 -11.47 -9.23 0.37
C ARG A 6 -12.22 -10.17 -0.58
N ALA A 7 -11.50 -10.92 -1.41
CA ALA A 7 -12.10 -11.89 -2.32
C ALA A 7 -12.87 -12.99 -1.56
N ARG A 8 -12.35 -13.43 -0.41
CA ARG A 8 -13.03 -14.36 0.49
C ARG A 8 -14.32 -13.75 1.06
N GLY A 9 -14.26 -12.51 1.56
CA GLY A 9 -15.43 -11.78 2.06
C GLY A 9 -16.51 -11.64 1.00
N GLU A 10 -16.15 -11.22 -0.22
CA GLU A 10 -17.07 -11.10 -1.36
C GLU A 10 -17.72 -12.45 -1.73
N HIS A 11 -16.94 -13.54 -1.69
CA HIS A 11 -17.47 -14.88 -1.89
C HIS A 11 -18.50 -15.26 -0.80
N ASN A 12 -18.21 -14.97 0.47
CA ASN A 12 -19.12 -15.28 1.58
C ASN A 12 -20.40 -14.45 1.53
N LEU A 13 -20.32 -13.18 1.16
CA LEU A 13 -21.48 -12.32 0.91
C LEU A 13 -22.33 -12.87 -0.25
N THR A 14 -21.69 -13.35 -1.32
CA THR A 14 -22.40 -14.01 -2.43
C THR A 14 -23.17 -15.25 -1.95
N ASN A 15 -22.59 -16.05 -1.06
CA ASN A 15 -23.24 -17.22 -0.49
C ASN A 15 -24.45 -16.87 0.39
N ILE A 16 -24.39 -15.75 1.10
CA ILE A 16 -25.53 -15.20 1.86
C ILE A 16 -26.68 -14.85 0.91
N SER A 17 -26.40 -14.06 -0.15
CA SER A 17 -27.40 -13.66 -1.13
C SER A 17 -28.07 -14.87 -1.79
N LYS A 18 -27.28 -15.84 -2.27
CA LYS A 18 -27.80 -17.08 -2.87
C LYS A 18 -28.65 -17.89 -1.89
N THR A 19 -28.30 -17.89 -0.61
CA THR A 19 -29.09 -18.61 0.41
C THR A 19 -30.43 -17.92 0.66
N HIS A 20 -30.46 -16.58 0.66
CA HIS A 20 -31.71 -15.81 0.71
C HIS A 20 -32.59 -16.04 -0.51
N GLU A 21 -32.02 -15.99 -1.72
CA GLU A 21 -32.75 -16.23 -2.97
C GLU A 21 -33.45 -17.59 -2.95
N ARG A 22 -32.75 -18.65 -2.52
CA ARG A 22 -33.35 -19.99 -2.40
C ARG A 22 -34.48 -20.03 -1.36
N MET A 23 -34.27 -19.41 -0.21
CA MET A 23 -35.31 -19.33 0.84
C MET A 23 -36.56 -18.58 0.34
N GLN A 24 -36.37 -17.52 -0.45
CA GLN A 24 -37.47 -16.76 -1.05
C GLN A 24 -38.20 -17.56 -2.14
N GLN A 25 -37.46 -18.30 -2.99
CA GLN A 25 -38.04 -19.18 -4.01
C GLN A 25 -38.93 -20.27 -3.38
N GLU A 26 -38.52 -20.84 -2.25
CA GLU A 26 -39.31 -21.81 -1.51
C GLU A 26 -40.49 -21.18 -0.72
N GLN A 27 -40.59 -19.85 -0.70
CA GLN A 27 -41.58 -19.06 0.06
C GLN A 27 -41.75 -19.49 1.53
N ARG A 28 -40.72 -20.13 2.10
CA ARG A 28 -40.81 -20.76 3.41
C ARG A 28 -39.51 -20.58 4.18
N VAL A 29 -39.61 -19.94 5.34
CA VAL A 29 -38.50 -19.85 6.28
C VAL A 29 -38.47 -21.11 7.13
N THR A 30 -37.55 -22.02 6.80
CA THR A 30 -37.34 -23.26 7.56
C THR A 30 -36.27 -23.09 8.66
N PRO A 31 -36.28 -23.94 9.70
CA PRO A 31 -35.20 -23.97 10.70
C PRO A 31 -33.81 -24.15 10.08
N TYR A 32 -33.72 -24.90 8.97
CA TYR A 32 -32.49 -25.07 8.20
C TYR A 32 -31.93 -23.72 7.70
N TYR A 33 -32.76 -22.91 7.02
CA TYR A 33 -32.33 -21.61 6.52
C TYR A 33 -31.91 -20.66 7.65
N LYS A 34 -32.63 -20.65 8.76
CA LYS A 34 -32.26 -19.85 9.94
C LYS A 34 -30.88 -20.21 10.46
N THR A 35 -30.62 -21.51 10.66
CA THR A 35 -29.32 -21.98 11.16
C THR A 35 -28.19 -21.70 10.18
N LYS A 36 -28.42 -21.95 8.88
CA LYS A 36 -27.43 -21.71 7.83
C LYS A 36 -27.08 -20.22 7.70
N LEU A 37 -28.08 -19.35 7.61
CA LEU A 37 -27.87 -17.90 7.51
C LEU A 37 -27.17 -17.36 8.75
N LYS A 38 -27.53 -17.82 9.95
CA LYS A 38 -26.83 -17.43 11.19
C LYS A 38 -25.33 -17.77 11.14
N GLY A 39 -24.98 -18.95 10.62
CA GLY A 39 -23.59 -19.34 10.41
C GLY A 39 -22.88 -18.43 9.41
N LEU A 40 -23.50 -18.20 8.25
CA LEU A 40 -22.94 -17.33 7.21
C LEU A 40 -22.73 -15.88 7.69
N TYR A 41 -23.68 -15.33 8.45
CA TYR A 41 -23.52 -13.99 9.04
C TYR A 41 -22.38 -13.92 10.03
N LYS A 42 -22.21 -14.95 10.87
CA LYS A 42 -21.08 -15.01 11.81
C LYS A 42 -19.75 -15.00 11.06
N THR A 43 -19.65 -15.77 9.98
CA THR A 43 -18.45 -15.76 9.11
C THR A 43 -18.23 -14.39 8.48
N ALA A 44 -19.27 -13.78 7.90
CA ALA A 44 -19.14 -12.47 7.25
C ALA A 44 -18.75 -11.35 8.23
N MET A 45 -19.23 -11.41 9.48
CA MET A 45 -18.77 -10.49 10.53
C MET A 45 -17.28 -10.68 10.84
N GLN A 46 -16.83 -11.92 10.94
CA GLN A 46 -15.42 -12.23 11.19
C GLN A 46 -14.53 -11.79 10.02
N ASP A 47 -14.97 -12.00 8.77
CA ASP A 47 -14.26 -11.51 7.58
C ASP A 47 -14.09 -9.97 7.64
N ALA A 48 -15.15 -9.24 7.98
CA ALA A 48 -15.12 -7.79 8.13
C ALA A 48 -14.18 -7.31 9.25
N GLU A 49 -14.14 -8.03 10.38
CA GLU A 49 -13.20 -7.74 11.47
C GLU A 49 -11.73 -7.91 11.04
N VAL A 50 -11.43 -8.99 10.32
CA VAL A 50 -10.09 -9.28 9.79
C VAL A 50 -9.67 -8.22 8.76
N GLU A 51 -10.55 -7.86 7.82
CA GLU A 51 -10.27 -6.81 6.85
C GLU A 51 -10.01 -5.46 7.52
N ALA A 52 -10.84 -5.09 8.51
CA ALA A 52 -10.67 -3.86 9.26
C ALA A 52 -9.32 -3.82 9.99
N GLU A 53 -8.89 -4.94 10.57
CA GLU A 53 -7.60 -5.05 11.24
C GLU A 53 -6.42 -4.89 10.27
N LEU A 54 -6.50 -5.47 9.08
CA LEU A 54 -5.49 -5.27 8.04
C LEU A 54 -5.40 -3.80 7.60
N LEU A 55 -6.54 -3.12 7.47
CA LEU A 55 -6.58 -1.69 7.14
C LEU A 55 -5.95 -0.83 8.23
N ARG A 56 -6.22 -1.12 9.51
CA ARG A 56 -5.57 -0.43 10.63
C ARG A 56 -4.05 -0.59 10.60
N LYS A 57 -3.56 -1.82 10.42
CA LYS A 57 -2.11 -2.08 10.29
C LYS A 57 -1.48 -1.32 9.13
N ALA A 58 -2.16 -1.24 7.98
CA ALA A 58 -1.69 -0.46 6.85
C ALA A 58 -1.64 1.04 7.17
N LEU A 59 -2.64 1.56 7.88
CA LEU A 59 -2.70 2.95 8.31
C LEU A 59 -1.59 3.29 9.31
N ASP A 60 -1.28 2.38 10.23
CA ASP A 60 -0.16 2.54 11.17
C ASP A 60 1.17 2.66 10.41
N LYS A 61 1.39 1.83 9.38
CA LYS A 61 2.58 1.93 8.53
C LYS A 61 2.65 3.25 7.75
N ILE A 62 1.53 3.75 7.25
CA ILE A 62 1.49 5.08 6.61
C ILE A 62 1.88 6.17 7.63
N SER A 63 1.35 6.08 8.85
CA SER A 63 1.64 7.04 9.92
C SER A 63 3.10 7.01 10.33
N GLU A 64 3.69 5.81 10.45
CA GLU A 64 5.12 5.62 10.70
C GLU A 64 5.98 6.27 9.61
N ILE A 65 5.68 6.03 8.34
CA ILE A 65 6.40 6.64 7.21
C ILE A 65 6.31 8.17 7.25
N LYS A 66 5.12 8.72 7.53
CA LYS A 66 4.93 10.18 7.65
C LYS A 66 5.75 10.75 8.80
N SER A 67 5.77 10.08 9.95
CA SER A 67 6.59 10.47 11.11
C SER A 67 8.07 10.52 10.76
N ILE A 68 8.61 9.47 10.11
CA ILE A 68 10.01 9.41 9.69
C ILE A 68 10.35 10.53 8.70
N ARG A 69 9.48 10.80 7.73
CA ARG A 69 9.69 11.88 6.76
C ARG A 69 9.72 13.24 7.43
N GLU A 70 8.84 13.48 8.40
CA GLU A 70 8.81 14.74 9.14
C GLU A 70 10.05 14.90 10.03
N GLN A 71 10.48 13.84 10.72
CA GLN A 71 11.72 13.85 11.50
C GLN A 71 12.94 14.17 10.62
N ARG A 72 13.03 13.59 9.41
CA ARG A 72 14.10 13.93 8.45
C ARG A 72 14.01 15.38 7.98
N ARG A 73 12.80 15.88 7.70
CA ARG A 73 12.59 17.28 7.29
C ARG A 73 13.10 18.25 8.36
N ILE A 74 12.77 17.99 9.63
CA ILE A 74 13.24 18.80 10.77
C ILE A 74 14.77 18.71 10.88
N ALA A 75 15.34 17.50 10.81
CA ALA A 75 16.79 17.31 10.87
C ALA A 75 17.54 18.01 9.73
N ASP A 76 16.99 18.00 8.51
CA ASP A 76 17.56 18.70 7.35
C ASP A 76 17.35 20.23 7.42
N SER A 77 16.28 20.71 8.06
CA SER A 77 16.06 22.15 8.25
C SER A 77 16.93 22.75 9.36
N ASP A 78 17.21 21.98 10.41
CA ASP A 78 18.11 22.40 11.50
C ASP A 78 19.58 22.26 11.12
N ARG A 79 19.90 21.49 10.07
CA ARG A 79 21.27 21.44 9.54
C ARG A 79 21.56 22.76 8.83
N PRO A 80 22.61 23.51 9.24
CA PRO A 80 23.07 24.66 8.47
C PRO A 80 23.37 24.15 7.06
N LYS A 81 22.63 24.61 6.04
CA LYS A 81 22.95 24.29 4.65
C LYS A 81 24.38 24.78 4.44
N PRO A 82 25.37 23.90 4.18
CA PRO A 82 26.71 24.38 3.89
C PRO A 82 26.60 25.24 2.64
N ILE A 83 26.82 26.55 2.79
CA ILE A 83 26.97 27.45 1.64
C ILE A 83 28.27 27.01 0.97
N MET A 84 28.14 26.10 0.00
CA MET A 84 29.25 25.72 -0.85
C MET A 84 29.62 26.93 -1.68
N ARG A 85 30.76 27.55 -1.33
CA ARG A 85 31.31 28.65 -2.11
C ARG A 85 31.52 28.19 -3.54
N ARG A 86 31.33 29.10 -4.50
CA ARG A 86 31.52 28.85 -5.94
C ARG A 86 32.83 28.10 -6.25
N GLY A 87 33.92 28.41 -5.54
CA GLY A 87 35.20 27.72 -5.71
C GLY A 87 35.14 26.21 -5.42
N VAL A 88 34.45 25.79 -4.37
CA VAL A 88 34.29 24.36 -4.01
C VAL A 88 33.50 23.61 -5.08
N LEU A 89 32.42 24.24 -5.58
CA LEU A 89 31.62 23.70 -6.68
C LEU A 89 32.44 23.55 -7.96
N MET A 90 33.28 24.53 -8.28
CA MET A 90 34.18 24.47 -9.45
C MET A 90 35.23 23.37 -9.32
N SER A 91 35.82 23.18 -8.13
CA SER A 91 36.77 22.09 -7.89
C SER A 91 36.10 20.72 -8.01
N MET A 92 34.90 20.54 -7.47
CA MET A 92 34.13 19.30 -7.63
C MET A 92 33.76 19.04 -9.10
N LEU A 93 33.37 20.08 -9.84
CA LEU A 93 33.07 19.98 -11.27
C LEU A 93 34.29 19.53 -12.07
N GLN A 94 35.46 20.13 -11.81
CA GLN A 94 36.73 19.75 -12.46
C GLN A 94 37.12 18.31 -12.13
N GLN A 95 36.99 17.90 -10.87
CA GLN A 95 37.28 16.54 -10.45
C GLN A 95 36.36 15.53 -11.13
N ASN A 96 35.04 15.79 -11.16
CA ASN A 96 34.10 14.91 -11.84
C ASN A 96 34.36 14.86 -13.36
N ALA A 97 34.67 16.00 -13.99
CA ALA A 97 35.02 16.06 -15.41
C ALA A 97 36.26 15.22 -15.74
N SER A 98 37.24 15.14 -14.84
CA SER A 98 38.44 14.31 -15.03
C SER A 98 38.16 12.80 -15.00
N THR A 99 37.04 12.40 -14.37
CA THR A 99 36.63 10.98 -14.26
C THR A 99 35.59 10.57 -15.29
N LEU A 100 35.03 11.52 -16.05
CA LEU A 100 34.07 11.22 -17.09
C LEU A 100 34.82 10.72 -18.34
N PRO A 101 34.40 9.58 -18.93
CA PRO A 101 34.99 9.13 -20.18
C PRO A 101 34.66 10.14 -21.27
N LEU A 102 35.69 10.83 -21.77
CA LEU A 102 35.59 11.69 -22.93
C LEU A 102 35.41 10.77 -24.15
N TRP A 103 34.17 10.60 -24.62
CA TRP A 103 33.98 9.97 -25.92
C TRP A 103 34.44 10.95 -27.00
N VAL A 104 35.71 10.83 -27.36
CA VAL A 104 36.31 11.54 -28.48
C VAL A 104 36.20 10.62 -29.68
N SER A 105 35.16 10.79 -30.49
CA SER A 105 35.14 10.17 -31.82
C SER A 105 36.36 10.66 -32.60
N LYS A 106 37.05 9.74 -33.29
CA LYS A 106 38.15 10.13 -34.18
C LYS A 106 37.61 11.07 -35.26
N PRO A 107 38.41 12.04 -35.76
CA PRO A 107 37.98 12.87 -36.87
C PRO A 107 37.56 11.99 -38.06
N GLY A 108 36.27 11.95 -38.36
CA GLY A 108 35.72 11.22 -39.51
C GLY A 108 34.77 10.05 -39.22
N GLU A 109 34.54 9.64 -37.97
CA GLU A 109 33.52 8.65 -37.64
C GLU A 109 32.23 9.34 -37.13
N LYS A 110 31.11 9.11 -37.83
CA LYS A 110 29.76 9.54 -37.46
C LYS A 110 29.05 8.48 -36.61
#